data_AF-A0A5M8SNA6-F1
#
_entry.id   AF-A0A5M8SNA6-F1
#
_cell.length_a   1.000
_cell.length_b   1.000
_cell.length_c   1.000
_cell.angle_alpha   90.00
_cell.angle_beta   90.00
_cell.angle_gamma   90.00
#
_symmetry.space_group_name_H-M   'P 1'
#
loop_
_entity.id
_entity.type
_entity.pdbx_description
1 polymer ?
#
loop_
_entity_poly.entity_id
_entity_poly.type
_entity_poly.pdbx_seq_one_letter_code
_entity_poly.pdbx_strand_id
1 'polypeptide(L)'
;MRLLVSLLCMVAAASQLHVCLHAAPLAPESGDGPAGLLGRAWPFYDFANTEVKPWHLKVSYAVYDAKGRHPSVGVFQYWWVSGELWRSSWKRAGMSHTDWHLSHGRLAYEASGDPLTLFEYKLEAALIAPLPRARDLDQAQIKGVPGGRASCLAIVPGGAAGGGEAKGPFPTYCFDATAPVLRSMSSPDRVVTEYRHVRAWQGCYLPHDVQIRSGNRPLLTAHVEVLEPIAATDAALRPPASAMKTEVFVNEDVGLKDVDVETEVARGLLKKRIEPEYPAEAKSAGVQGTVVLEAMIGTDGRIHDLRVVSAPAASLAASSFAAVSQWEYRPYVMGGRAVPVQTTVTVTFSLGG
;
A
#
# COMPACT_ATOMS: atom_id res chain seq x y z
N MET A 1 39.32 -49.99 -54.05
CA MET A 1 38.53 -51.00 -53.33
C MET A 1 38.27 -50.48 -51.91
N ARG A 2 37.02 -50.04 -51.63
CA ARG A 2 36.34 -49.93 -50.31
C ARG A 2 37.11 -49.30 -49.12
N LEU A 3 36.75 -48.08 -48.71
CA LEU A 3 35.82 -47.72 -47.59
C LEU A 3 36.54 -47.49 -46.23
N LEU A 4 36.33 -46.30 -45.65
CA LEU A 4 35.98 -45.97 -44.23
C LEU A 4 36.62 -44.61 -43.84
N VAL A 5 35.89 -43.49 -43.88
CA VAL A 5 34.90 -42.92 -42.93
C VAL A 5 35.48 -41.62 -42.36
N SER A 6 34.75 -40.54 -42.62
CA SER A 6 34.99 -39.15 -42.24
C SER A 6 34.98 -38.92 -40.73
N LEU A 7 35.81 -37.98 -40.26
CA LEU A 7 35.51 -37.14 -39.10
C LEU A 7 35.80 -35.68 -39.47
N LEU A 8 34.77 -34.97 -39.96
CA LEU A 8 34.78 -33.51 -40.09
C LEU A 8 34.48 -32.90 -38.71
N CYS A 9 35.39 -32.06 -38.22
CA CYS A 9 35.08 -31.08 -37.17
C CYS A 9 34.07 -30.07 -37.71
N MET A 10 32.80 -30.19 -37.32
CA MET A 10 31.82 -29.11 -37.48
C MET A 10 31.77 -28.28 -36.20
N VAL A 11 32.15 -27.02 -36.34
CA VAL A 11 31.90 -25.94 -35.39
C VAL A 11 30.38 -25.73 -35.31
N ALA A 12 29.79 -25.98 -34.15
CA ALA A 12 28.41 -25.61 -33.85
C ALA A 12 28.40 -24.48 -32.83
N ALA A 13 28.36 -23.24 -33.34
CA ALA A 13 27.87 -22.09 -32.60
C ALA A 13 26.36 -22.01 -32.86
N ALA A 14 25.53 -22.28 -31.85
CA ALA A 14 24.14 -21.86 -31.84
C ALA A 14 23.56 -21.88 -30.43
N SER A 15 23.08 -20.70 -30.03
CA SER A 15 21.94 -20.47 -29.15
C SER A 15 22.04 -20.93 -27.70
N GLN A 16 22.42 -19.97 -26.84
CA GLN A 16 21.86 -19.83 -25.50
C GLN A 16 20.33 -19.76 -25.63
N LEU A 17 19.65 -20.89 -25.45
CA LEU A 17 18.24 -20.91 -25.11
C LEU A 17 18.11 -20.23 -23.75
N HIS A 18 17.67 -18.97 -23.78
CA HIS A 18 17.02 -18.35 -22.63
C HIS A 18 15.90 -19.30 -22.20
N VAL A 19 16.12 -19.96 -21.07
CA VAL A 19 15.05 -20.59 -20.30
C VAL A 19 14.13 -19.44 -19.88
N CYS A 20 13.11 -19.17 -20.69
CA CYS A 20 11.97 -18.39 -20.25
C CYS A 20 11.38 -19.13 -19.05
N LEU A 21 11.63 -18.55 -17.87
CA LEU A 21 11.07 -18.89 -16.58
C LEU A 21 9.53 -18.87 -16.70
N HIS A 22 8.95 -19.98 -17.15
CA HIS A 22 7.58 -20.30 -16.80
C HIS A 22 7.66 -20.67 -15.33
N ALA A 23 7.31 -19.74 -14.44
CA ALA A 23 6.96 -20.11 -13.08
C ALA A 23 5.87 -21.18 -13.20
N ALA A 24 6.24 -22.44 -12.95
CA ALA A 24 5.27 -23.52 -12.88
C ALA A 24 4.23 -23.13 -11.83
N PRO A 25 2.93 -23.39 -12.06
CA PRO A 25 1.95 -23.20 -11.01
C PRO A 25 2.38 -24.03 -9.82
N LEU A 26 2.75 -23.36 -8.72
CA LEU A 26 2.94 -24.01 -7.43
C LEU A 26 1.58 -24.59 -7.06
N ALA A 27 1.37 -25.87 -7.37
CA ALA A 27 0.25 -26.61 -6.82
C ALA A 27 0.30 -26.42 -5.29
N PRO A 28 -0.86 -26.29 -4.62
CA PRO A 28 -0.86 -26.24 -3.16
C PRO A 28 -0.20 -27.52 -2.65
N GLU A 29 0.98 -27.41 -2.05
CA GLU A 29 1.58 -28.54 -1.34
C GLU A 29 0.57 -28.96 -0.26
N SER A 30 0.09 -30.19 -0.37
CA SER A 30 -0.89 -30.76 0.52
C SER A 30 -0.29 -30.83 1.93
N GLY A 31 -0.60 -29.85 2.79
CA GLY A 31 -0.13 -29.82 4.17
C GLY A 31 0.12 -28.43 4.77
N ASP A 32 0.28 -27.41 3.95
CA ASP A 32 0.82 -26.11 4.39
C ASP A 32 -0.13 -25.19 5.18
N GLY A 33 -1.40 -25.56 5.31
CA GLY A 33 -2.41 -24.77 6.03
C GLY A 33 -2.56 -23.32 5.53
N PRO A 34 -3.34 -22.49 6.24
CA PRO A 34 -3.57 -21.08 5.88
C PRO A 34 -2.30 -20.21 5.88
N ALA A 35 -1.39 -20.44 6.83
CA ALA A 35 -0.15 -19.69 6.94
C ALA A 35 0.80 -19.98 5.76
N GLY A 36 0.94 -21.24 5.34
CA GLY A 36 1.78 -21.58 4.19
C GLY A 36 1.19 -21.10 2.86
N LEU A 37 -0.14 -21.00 2.71
CA LEU A 37 -0.75 -20.32 1.56
C LEU A 37 -0.29 -18.87 1.45
N LEU A 38 -0.36 -18.10 2.54
CA LEU A 38 0.11 -16.71 2.55
C LEU A 38 1.63 -16.63 2.32
N GLY A 39 2.38 -17.56 2.93
CA GLY A 39 3.81 -17.74 2.74
C GLY A 39 4.22 -17.86 1.28
N ARG A 40 3.52 -18.71 0.52
CA ARG A 40 3.77 -18.90 -0.93
C ARG A 40 3.29 -17.73 -1.77
N ALA A 41 2.36 -16.91 -1.27
CA ALA A 41 1.87 -15.74 -1.99
C ALA A 41 2.82 -14.54 -1.90
N TRP A 42 3.42 -14.28 -0.73
CA TRP A 42 4.24 -13.09 -0.49
C TRP A 42 5.29 -12.77 -1.57
N PRO A 43 6.08 -13.74 -2.09
CA PRO A 43 7.08 -13.44 -3.11
C PRO A 43 6.50 -12.80 -4.38
N PHE A 44 5.24 -13.10 -4.71
CA PHE A 44 4.56 -12.53 -5.88
C PHE A 44 4.00 -11.12 -5.63
N TYR A 45 4.00 -10.63 -4.38
CA TYR A 45 3.48 -9.31 -4.01
C TYR A 45 4.56 -8.42 -3.38
N ASP A 46 5.83 -8.81 -3.51
CA ASP A 46 6.98 -8.05 -3.03
C ASP A 46 7.70 -7.39 -4.21
N PHE A 47 7.20 -6.23 -4.63
CA PHE A 47 7.89 -5.41 -5.64
C PHE A 47 9.19 -4.78 -5.10
N ALA A 48 9.46 -4.82 -3.79
CA ALA A 48 10.71 -4.30 -3.24
C ALA A 48 11.88 -5.30 -3.36
N ASN A 49 11.61 -6.52 -3.84
CA ASN A 49 12.63 -7.51 -4.14
C ASN A 49 13.59 -7.00 -5.23
N THR A 50 14.88 -7.33 -5.11
CA THR A 50 16.00 -6.82 -5.93
C THR A 50 15.98 -7.26 -7.39
N GLU A 51 15.11 -8.21 -7.77
CA GLU A 51 15.02 -8.71 -9.15
C GLU A 51 14.12 -7.88 -10.06
N VAL A 52 13.23 -7.07 -9.47
CA VAL A 52 12.34 -6.19 -10.25
C VAL A 52 13.19 -5.08 -10.88
N LYS A 53 13.07 -4.89 -12.20
CA LYS A 53 13.72 -3.80 -12.92
C LYS A 53 12.83 -2.56 -12.93
N PRO A 54 13.39 -1.34 -13.08
CA PRO A 54 12.63 -0.11 -13.03
C PRO A 54 11.43 -0.10 -13.99
N TRP A 55 10.30 0.39 -13.50
CA TRP A 55 9.04 0.39 -14.25
C TRP A 55 8.14 1.56 -13.88
N HIS A 56 7.19 1.82 -14.76
CA HIS A 56 6.15 2.82 -14.60
C HIS A 56 4.76 2.20 -14.77
N LEU A 57 3.82 2.74 -14.02
CA LEU A 57 2.41 2.39 -14.02
C LEU A 57 1.58 3.67 -14.16
N LYS A 58 0.58 3.64 -15.04
CA LYS A 58 -0.48 4.65 -15.11
C LYS A 58 -1.83 3.99 -14.94
N VAL A 59 -2.65 4.58 -14.07
CA VAL A 59 -3.95 4.06 -13.68
C VAL A 59 -4.98 5.17 -13.76
N SER A 60 -6.08 4.96 -14.48
CA SER A 60 -7.27 5.79 -14.32
C SER A 60 -8.09 5.27 -13.14
N TYR A 61 -8.61 6.19 -12.33
CA TYR A 61 -9.45 5.82 -11.20
C TYR A 61 -10.65 6.75 -11.06
N ALA A 62 -11.69 6.27 -10.38
CA ALA A 62 -12.82 7.05 -9.93
C ALA A 62 -12.99 6.85 -8.41
N VAL A 63 -13.03 7.94 -7.66
CA VAL A 63 -13.34 7.94 -6.22
C VAL A 63 -14.75 8.48 -6.01
N TYR A 64 -15.54 7.81 -5.17
CA TYR A 64 -16.96 8.09 -4.97
C TYR A 64 -17.22 8.73 -3.60
N ASP A 65 -18.33 9.47 -3.48
CA ASP A 65 -18.78 10.00 -2.19
C ASP A 65 -19.18 8.87 -1.21
N ALA A 66 -19.48 9.22 0.05
CA ALA A 66 -19.89 8.26 1.08
C ALA A 66 -21.19 7.47 0.73
N LYS A 67 -21.96 7.93 -0.27
CA LYS A 67 -23.17 7.27 -0.78
C LYS A 67 -22.88 6.43 -2.04
N GLY A 68 -21.64 6.39 -2.52
CA GLY A 68 -21.24 5.71 -3.74
C GLY A 68 -21.66 6.43 -5.01
N ARG A 69 -21.81 7.77 -4.96
CA ARG A 69 -22.27 8.61 -6.07
C ARG A 69 -21.23 9.67 -6.42
N HIS A 70 -21.51 10.41 -7.49
CA HIS A 70 -20.73 11.57 -7.96
C HIS A 70 -19.21 11.30 -8.05
N PRO A 71 -18.78 10.35 -8.91
CA PRO A 71 -17.38 10.00 -8.98
C PRO A 71 -16.52 11.20 -9.42
N SER A 72 -15.43 11.43 -8.69
CA SER A 72 -14.33 12.26 -9.16
C SER A 72 -13.32 11.36 -9.85
N VAL A 73 -13.03 11.63 -11.12
CA VAL A 73 -12.10 10.85 -11.92
C VAL A 73 -10.71 11.46 -11.84
N GLY A 74 -9.71 10.60 -11.69
CA GLY A 74 -8.31 10.99 -11.62
C GLY A 74 -7.38 10.01 -12.30
N VAL A 75 -6.10 10.35 -12.25
CA VAL A 75 -5.00 9.53 -12.72
C VAL A 75 -4.03 9.32 -11.56
N PHE A 76 -3.73 8.06 -11.29
CA PHE A 76 -2.64 7.64 -10.40
C PHE A 76 -1.47 7.17 -11.25
N GLN A 77 -0.26 7.57 -10.89
CA GLN A 77 0.96 7.11 -11.54
C GLN A 77 2.00 6.71 -10.51
N TYR A 78 2.74 5.65 -10.83
CA TYR A 78 3.77 5.09 -9.98
C TYR A 78 5.02 4.84 -10.82
N TRP A 79 6.16 5.36 -10.39
CA TRP A 79 7.48 5.07 -10.96
C TRP A 79 8.29 4.37 -9.88
N TRP A 80 8.82 3.20 -10.20
CA TRP A 80 9.59 2.41 -9.25
C TRP A 80 10.97 2.10 -9.81
N VAL A 81 11.99 2.24 -8.97
CA VAL A 81 13.38 1.83 -9.27
C VAL A 81 13.89 0.83 -8.25
N SER A 82 13.59 1.06 -6.96
CA SER A 82 13.97 0.17 -5.86
C SER A 82 13.06 0.41 -4.66
N GLY A 83 13.19 -0.42 -3.61
CA GLY A 83 12.55 -0.19 -2.31
C GLY A 83 12.99 1.07 -1.57
N GLU A 84 13.91 1.87 -2.12
CA GLU A 84 14.36 3.16 -1.59
C GLU A 84 14.21 4.33 -2.59
N LEU A 85 13.81 4.05 -3.84
CA LEU A 85 13.66 5.05 -4.88
C LEU A 85 12.41 4.79 -5.71
N TRP A 86 11.37 5.59 -5.47
CA TRP A 86 10.12 5.55 -6.21
C TRP A 86 9.39 6.89 -6.15
N ARG A 87 8.37 7.03 -6.99
CA ARG A 87 7.49 8.19 -7.01
C ARG A 87 6.05 7.73 -7.17
N SER A 88 5.17 8.37 -6.43
CA SER A 88 3.72 8.22 -6.55
C SER A 88 3.09 9.57 -6.89
N SER A 89 2.11 9.60 -7.77
CA SER A 89 1.43 10.84 -8.16
C SER A 89 -0.06 10.60 -8.39
N TRP A 90 -0.89 11.45 -7.80
CA TRP A 90 -2.34 11.47 -7.95
C TRP A 90 -2.76 12.83 -8.50
N LYS A 91 -3.69 12.82 -9.45
CA LYS A 91 -4.26 14.04 -10.01
C LYS A 91 -5.73 13.83 -10.33
N ARG A 92 -6.58 14.74 -9.85
CA ARG A 92 -8.00 14.85 -10.25
C ARG A 92 -8.40 16.31 -10.33
N ALA A 93 -9.64 16.59 -10.73
CA ALA A 93 -10.13 17.97 -10.76
C ALA A 93 -9.97 18.63 -9.37
N GLY A 94 -9.28 19.78 -9.34
CA GLY A 94 -9.05 20.55 -8.11
C GLY A 94 -8.02 19.95 -7.14
N MET A 95 -7.27 18.91 -7.53
CA MET A 95 -6.27 18.30 -6.65
C MET A 95 -5.08 17.71 -7.42
N SER A 96 -3.88 17.93 -6.90
CA SER A 96 -2.68 17.15 -7.24
C SER A 96 -1.91 16.79 -5.99
N HIS A 97 -1.38 15.57 -5.93
CA HIS A 97 -0.49 15.12 -4.86
C HIS A 97 0.62 14.29 -5.50
N THR A 98 1.88 14.53 -5.15
CA THR A 98 3.02 13.75 -5.64
C THR A 98 4.03 13.57 -4.53
N ASP A 99 4.44 12.33 -4.32
CA ASP A 99 5.48 11.94 -3.36
C ASP A 99 6.67 11.37 -4.11
N TRP A 100 7.87 11.81 -3.74
CA TRP A 100 9.14 11.24 -4.17
C TRP A 100 9.84 10.65 -2.96
N HIS A 101 10.11 9.35 -3.05
CA HIS A 101 10.97 8.64 -2.13
C HIS A 101 12.34 8.52 -2.79
N LEU A 102 13.36 9.06 -2.15
CA LEU A 102 14.71 9.19 -2.67
C LEU A 102 15.67 8.36 -1.82
N SER A 103 16.82 8.02 -2.40
CA SER A 103 17.89 7.28 -1.72
C SER A 103 18.26 7.90 -0.38
N HIS A 104 18.63 7.02 0.58
CA HIS A 104 18.89 7.36 1.98
C HIS A 104 17.66 7.85 2.75
N GLY A 105 16.47 7.40 2.35
CA GLY A 105 15.20 7.71 3.05
C GLY A 105 14.75 9.17 2.92
N ARG A 106 15.34 9.94 2.00
CA ARG A 106 14.94 11.34 1.79
C ARG A 106 13.58 11.38 1.09
N LEU A 107 12.69 12.25 1.57
CA LEU A 107 11.36 12.43 1.01
C LEU A 107 11.22 13.85 0.44
N ALA A 108 10.57 13.97 -0.71
CA ALA A 108 10.08 15.24 -1.25
C ALA A 108 8.61 15.06 -1.65
N TYR A 109 7.81 16.12 -1.55
CA TYR A 109 6.41 16.04 -1.93
C TYR A 109 5.87 17.37 -2.46
N GLU A 110 4.87 17.30 -3.32
CA GLU A 110 4.15 18.46 -3.81
C GLU A 110 2.65 18.17 -3.82
N ALA A 111 1.88 19.04 -3.18
CA ALA A 111 0.43 18.90 -3.10
C ALA A 111 -0.25 20.25 -3.34
N SER A 112 -1.39 20.23 -4.02
CA SER A 112 -2.23 21.39 -4.26
C SER A 112 -3.70 20.99 -4.26
N GLY A 113 -4.57 21.88 -3.75
CA GLY A 113 -6.00 21.66 -3.69
C GLY A 113 -6.45 20.76 -2.54
N ASP A 114 -7.49 19.97 -2.77
CA ASP A 114 -8.05 19.05 -1.77
C ASP A 114 -7.04 17.98 -1.33
N PRO A 115 -7.11 17.44 -0.10
CA PRO A 115 -6.30 16.29 0.28
C PRO A 115 -6.74 15.00 -0.44
N LEU A 116 -5.83 14.01 -0.47
CA LEU A 116 -6.18 12.64 -0.85
C LEU A 116 -7.21 12.06 0.11
N THR A 117 -8.15 11.30 -0.42
CA THR A 117 -9.01 10.42 0.38
C THR A 117 -8.24 9.16 0.79
N LEU A 118 -8.70 8.47 1.84
CA LEU A 118 -8.09 7.19 2.24
C LEU A 118 -8.06 6.18 1.08
N PHE A 119 -9.10 6.12 0.25
CA PHE A 119 -9.16 5.13 -0.81
C PHE A 119 -8.21 5.46 -1.97
N GLU A 120 -7.99 6.75 -2.27
CA GLU A 120 -6.92 7.17 -3.19
C GLU A 120 -5.53 6.80 -2.65
N TYR A 121 -5.28 7.00 -1.35
CA TYR A 121 -4.05 6.55 -0.69
C TYR A 121 -3.89 5.02 -0.75
N LYS A 122 -4.98 4.27 -0.47
CA LYS A 122 -5.00 2.81 -0.53
C LYS A 122 -4.85 2.24 -1.94
N LEU A 123 -5.04 3.03 -2.99
CA LEU A 123 -4.91 2.55 -4.37
C LEU A 123 -3.48 2.06 -4.64
N GLU A 124 -2.46 2.77 -4.19
CA GLU A 124 -1.06 2.33 -4.31
C GLU A 124 -0.86 0.99 -3.60
N ALA A 125 -1.24 0.89 -2.32
CA ALA A 125 -1.11 -0.36 -1.57
C ALA A 125 -1.90 -1.51 -2.22
N ALA A 126 -3.09 -1.24 -2.76
CA ALA A 126 -3.89 -2.27 -3.43
C ALA A 126 -3.23 -2.81 -4.71
N LEU A 127 -2.52 -1.95 -5.45
CA LEU A 127 -1.86 -2.34 -6.70
C LEU A 127 -0.49 -2.99 -6.46
N ILE A 128 0.29 -2.47 -5.51
CA ILE A 128 1.71 -2.78 -5.36
C ILE A 128 1.95 -3.75 -4.21
N ALA A 129 1.40 -3.49 -3.02
CA ALA A 129 1.67 -4.26 -1.82
C ALA A 129 0.38 -4.58 -1.03
N PRO A 130 -0.54 -5.38 -1.59
CA PRO A 130 -1.86 -5.60 -1.01
C PRO A 130 -1.84 -6.57 0.19
N LEU A 131 -0.74 -7.31 0.37
CA LEU A 131 -0.58 -8.25 1.47
C LEU A 131 0.12 -7.58 2.66
N PRO A 132 -0.26 -7.94 3.90
CA PRO A 132 0.48 -7.53 5.09
C PRO A 132 1.91 -8.07 5.03
N ARG A 133 2.88 -7.36 5.62
CA ARG A 133 4.28 -7.80 5.60
C ARG A 133 4.44 -9.04 6.46
N ALA A 134 5.23 -10.00 5.99
CA ALA A 134 5.47 -11.25 6.69
C ALA A 134 6.01 -11.07 8.12
N ARG A 135 6.88 -10.09 8.33
CA ARG A 135 7.48 -9.77 9.63
C ARG A 135 6.50 -9.20 10.67
N ASP A 136 5.36 -8.69 10.22
CA ASP A 136 4.36 -8.03 11.08
C ASP A 136 3.29 -9.02 11.58
N LEU A 137 3.38 -10.30 11.21
CA LEU A 137 2.36 -11.32 11.51
C LEU A 137 2.94 -12.54 12.23
N ASP A 138 2.25 -12.97 13.28
CA ASP A 138 2.45 -14.29 13.87
C ASP A 138 1.63 -15.32 13.08
N GLN A 139 2.26 -16.43 12.67
CA GLN A 139 1.59 -17.52 11.97
C GLN A 139 0.38 -18.06 12.74
N ALA A 140 0.39 -18.00 14.08
CA ALA A 140 -0.72 -18.42 14.92
C ALA A 140 -1.99 -17.56 14.70
N GLN A 141 -1.85 -16.33 14.21
CA GLN A 141 -2.95 -15.42 13.90
C GLN A 141 -3.65 -15.76 12.58
N ILE A 142 -3.03 -16.56 11.71
CA ILE A 142 -3.54 -16.86 10.37
C ILE A 142 -4.48 -18.06 10.44
N LYS A 143 -5.77 -17.85 10.19
CA LYS A 143 -6.81 -18.88 10.25
C LYS A 143 -7.51 -19.04 8.91
N GLY A 144 -7.85 -20.27 8.53
CA GLY A 144 -8.67 -20.53 7.35
C GLY A 144 -10.11 -20.11 7.59
N VAL A 145 -10.79 -19.64 6.53
CA VAL A 145 -12.21 -19.27 6.57
C VAL A 145 -12.92 -19.76 5.30
N PRO A 146 -14.26 -19.93 5.33
CA PRO A 146 -15.00 -20.35 4.14
C PRO A 146 -14.83 -19.37 2.98
N GLY A 147 -14.38 -19.89 1.83
CA GLY A 147 -14.18 -19.11 0.59
C GLY A 147 -14.97 -19.61 -0.61
N GLY A 148 -15.79 -20.66 -0.45
CA GLY A 148 -16.44 -21.35 -1.56
C GLY A 148 -15.41 -21.99 -2.48
N ARG A 149 -15.23 -21.43 -3.69
CA ARG A 149 -14.19 -21.87 -4.63
C ARG A 149 -12.83 -21.22 -4.39
N ALA A 150 -12.76 -20.14 -3.61
CA ALA A 150 -11.52 -19.45 -3.29
C ALA A 150 -10.87 -20.04 -2.03
N SER A 151 -9.55 -19.93 -1.95
CA SER A 151 -8.78 -20.26 -0.74
C SER A 151 -8.69 -19.01 0.12
N CYS A 152 -9.43 -18.95 1.23
CA CYS A 152 -9.51 -17.75 2.07
C CYS A 152 -8.88 -17.95 3.46
N LEU A 153 -8.22 -16.90 3.94
CA LEU A 153 -7.65 -16.82 5.27
C LEU A 153 -8.03 -15.50 5.94
N ALA A 154 -8.10 -15.51 7.26
CA ALA A 154 -8.32 -14.36 8.11
C ALA A 154 -7.15 -14.15 9.07
N ILE A 155 -6.86 -12.90 9.40
CA ILE A 155 -5.86 -12.52 10.39
C ILE A 155 -6.59 -12.19 11.69
N VAL A 156 -6.42 -13.06 12.67
CA VAL A 156 -7.11 -13.01 13.96
C VAL A 156 -6.15 -12.48 15.04
N PRO A 157 -6.50 -11.41 15.77
CA PRO A 157 -5.69 -10.92 16.88
C PRO A 157 -5.36 -12.02 17.91
N GLY A 158 -4.17 -11.93 18.51
CA GLY A 158 -3.74 -12.88 19.55
C GLY A 158 -4.70 -12.88 20.74
N GLY A 159 -5.11 -14.08 21.19
CA GLY A 159 -6.06 -14.25 22.31
C GLY A 159 -7.42 -14.84 21.93
N ALA A 160 -7.83 -14.81 20.66
CA ALA A 160 -9.04 -15.48 20.16
C ALA A 160 -8.78 -16.94 19.71
N ALA A 161 -7.77 -17.59 20.29
CA ALA A 161 -7.26 -18.90 19.91
C ALA A 161 -8.14 -20.05 20.44
N GLY A 162 -9.30 -20.24 19.83
CA GLY A 162 -9.90 -21.58 19.73
C GLY A 162 -9.44 -22.22 18.43
N GLY A 163 -9.04 -23.50 18.45
CA GLY A 163 -8.59 -24.26 17.27
C GLY A 163 -9.67 -24.52 16.19
N GLY A 164 -10.69 -23.67 16.11
CA GLY A 164 -11.77 -23.73 15.13
C GLY A 164 -11.65 -22.64 14.06
N GLU A 165 -12.48 -22.78 13.04
CA GLU A 165 -12.71 -21.80 11.98
C GLU A 165 -12.98 -20.40 12.57
N ALA A 166 -12.27 -19.38 12.09
CA ALA A 166 -12.39 -18.03 12.63
C ALA A 166 -13.79 -17.46 12.31
N LYS A 167 -14.61 -17.24 13.34
CA LYS A 167 -15.91 -16.56 13.23
C LYS A 167 -15.78 -15.15 13.80
N GLY A 168 -15.65 -14.16 12.93
CA GLY A 168 -15.60 -12.76 13.34
C GLY A 168 -15.25 -11.83 12.19
N PRO A 169 -15.49 -10.51 12.33
CA PRO A 169 -15.09 -9.54 11.34
C PRO A 169 -13.58 -9.33 11.45
N PHE A 170 -12.80 -10.15 10.73
CA PHE A 170 -11.34 -10.06 10.67
C PHE A 170 -10.90 -9.70 9.26
N PRO A 171 -9.74 -9.03 9.09
CA PRO A 171 -9.13 -8.87 7.78
C PRO A 171 -9.02 -10.23 7.09
N THR A 172 -9.69 -10.38 5.95
CA THR A 172 -9.77 -11.65 5.21
C THR A 172 -9.16 -11.47 3.83
N TYR A 173 -8.39 -12.45 3.39
CA TYR A 173 -7.70 -12.48 2.10
C TYR A 173 -8.12 -13.76 1.38
N CYS A 174 -8.62 -13.62 0.17
CA CYS A 174 -9.10 -14.73 -0.65
C CYS A 174 -8.27 -14.82 -1.92
N PHE A 175 -7.64 -15.98 -2.10
CA PHE A 175 -6.81 -16.33 -3.25
C PHE A 175 -7.57 -17.23 -4.21
N ASP A 176 -7.08 -17.30 -5.45
CA ASP A 176 -7.51 -18.29 -6.41
C ASP A 176 -7.37 -19.73 -5.85
N ALA A 177 -8.18 -20.65 -6.37
CA ALA A 177 -8.22 -22.02 -5.87
C ALA A 177 -6.90 -22.76 -6.13
N THR A 178 -6.24 -22.45 -7.25
CA THR A 178 -5.11 -23.22 -7.78
C THR A 178 -3.82 -22.43 -7.89
N ALA A 179 -3.85 -21.13 -7.61
CA ALA A 179 -2.70 -20.25 -7.70
C ALA A 179 -2.71 -19.22 -6.54
N PRO A 180 -1.54 -18.73 -6.11
CA PRO A 180 -1.44 -17.71 -5.06
C PRO A 180 -1.81 -16.31 -5.57
N VAL A 181 -2.88 -16.21 -6.35
CA VAL A 181 -3.39 -14.96 -6.93
C VAL A 181 -4.50 -14.41 -6.03
N LEU A 182 -4.25 -13.30 -5.35
CA LEU A 182 -5.21 -12.56 -4.56
C LEU A 182 -6.38 -12.08 -5.44
N ARG A 183 -7.61 -12.43 -5.03
CA ARG A 183 -8.86 -12.08 -5.71
C ARG A 183 -9.68 -11.07 -4.93
N SER A 184 -9.63 -11.14 -3.61
CA SER A 184 -10.24 -10.12 -2.76
C SER A 184 -9.58 -10.02 -1.40
N MET A 185 -9.70 -8.84 -0.81
CA MET A 185 -9.43 -8.57 0.60
C MET A 185 -10.68 -7.93 1.20
N SER A 186 -11.06 -8.31 2.41
CA SER A 186 -12.12 -7.63 3.15
C SER A 186 -11.65 -7.20 4.52
N SER A 187 -12.23 -6.11 4.99
CA SER A 187 -12.02 -5.55 6.33
C SER A 187 -13.18 -5.92 7.26
N PRO A 188 -12.98 -5.81 8.59
CA PRO A 188 -14.01 -6.11 9.58
C PRO A 188 -15.38 -5.44 9.32
N ASP A 189 -15.37 -4.20 8.85
CA ASP A 189 -16.55 -3.40 8.52
C ASP A 189 -17.09 -3.65 7.09
N ARG A 190 -16.74 -4.80 6.49
CA ARG A 190 -17.21 -5.26 5.19
C ARG A 190 -16.87 -4.34 4.01
N VAL A 191 -15.84 -3.49 4.14
CA VAL A 191 -15.21 -2.89 2.97
C VAL A 191 -14.39 -3.97 2.28
N VAL A 192 -14.68 -4.21 1.01
CA VAL A 192 -14.05 -5.23 0.18
C VAL A 192 -13.24 -4.55 -0.92
N THR A 193 -11.98 -4.95 -1.07
CA THR A 193 -11.16 -4.69 -2.26
C THR A 193 -11.16 -5.93 -3.13
N GLU A 194 -11.56 -5.78 -4.39
CA GLU A 194 -11.62 -6.84 -5.40
C GLU A 194 -10.54 -6.61 -6.46
N TYR A 195 -9.89 -7.70 -6.86
CA TYR A 195 -8.78 -7.72 -7.80
C TYR A 195 -9.16 -8.55 -9.03
N ARG A 196 -9.20 -7.91 -10.20
CA ARG A 196 -9.53 -8.57 -11.47
C ARG A 196 -8.40 -8.40 -12.49
N HIS A 197 -8.41 -9.28 -13.49
CA HIS A 197 -7.42 -9.31 -14.57
C HIS A 197 -5.97 -9.24 -14.05
N VAL A 198 -5.68 -10.02 -13.01
CA VAL A 198 -4.35 -10.10 -12.41
C VAL A 198 -3.39 -10.80 -13.38
N ARG A 199 -2.25 -10.17 -13.65
CA ARG A 199 -1.22 -10.67 -14.57
C ARG A 199 0.15 -10.68 -13.90
N ALA A 200 1.05 -11.53 -14.38
CA ALA A 200 2.44 -11.49 -13.95
C ALA A 200 3.18 -10.31 -14.62
N TRP A 201 3.99 -9.60 -13.85
CA TRP A 201 4.89 -8.54 -14.28
C TRP A 201 6.20 -8.67 -13.50
N GLN A 202 7.29 -8.99 -14.20
CA GLN A 202 8.63 -9.15 -13.61
C GLN A 202 8.67 -10.09 -12.39
N GLY A 203 7.90 -11.18 -12.43
CA GLY A 203 7.81 -12.15 -11.34
C GLY A 203 6.76 -11.83 -10.27
N CYS A 204 6.18 -10.64 -10.27
CA CYS A 204 5.13 -10.22 -9.33
C CYS A 204 3.73 -10.29 -9.97
N TYR A 205 2.67 -10.41 -9.17
CA TYR A 205 1.29 -10.31 -9.61
C TYR A 205 0.77 -8.88 -9.49
N LEU A 206 0.25 -8.35 -10.60
CA LEU A 206 -0.29 -7.00 -10.70
C LEU A 206 -1.75 -7.03 -11.19
N PRO A 207 -2.73 -6.57 -10.38
CA PRO A 207 -4.12 -6.46 -10.79
C PRO A 207 -4.29 -5.32 -11.80
N HIS A 208 -4.94 -5.60 -12.95
CA HIS A 208 -5.26 -4.54 -13.91
C HIS A 208 -6.55 -3.80 -13.59
N ASP A 209 -7.41 -4.38 -12.75
CA ASP A 209 -8.61 -3.73 -12.26
C ASP A 209 -8.75 -3.92 -10.76
N VAL A 210 -8.96 -2.81 -10.06
CA VAL A 210 -9.18 -2.77 -8.62
C VAL A 210 -10.52 -2.10 -8.33
N GLN A 211 -11.33 -2.71 -7.47
CA GLN A 211 -12.57 -2.11 -6.99
C GLN A 211 -12.66 -2.19 -5.46
N ILE A 212 -12.80 -1.05 -4.81
CA ILE A 212 -13.06 -0.94 -3.37
C ILE A 212 -14.53 -0.60 -3.18
N ARG A 213 -15.25 -1.36 -2.36
CA ARG A 213 -16.70 -1.17 -2.12
C ARG A 213 -17.10 -1.46 -0.67
N SER A 214 -18.15 -0.79 -0.22
CA SER A 214 -18.87 -1.11 1.04
C SER A 214 -20.25 -1.64 0.69
N GLY A 215 -20.46 -2.95 0.86
CA GLY A 215 -21.64 -3.62 0.30
C GLY A 215 -21.69 -3.44 -1.21
N ASN A 216 -22.80 -2.89 -1.73
CA ASN A 216 -22.95 -2.58 -3.17
C ASN A 216 -22.51 -1.16 -3.55
N ARG A 217 -22.06 -0.34 -2.58
CA ARG A 217 -21.63 1.04 -2.84
C ARG A 217 -20.16 1.06 -3.25
N PRO A 218 -19.82 1.52 -4.47
CA PRO A 218 -18.43 1.71 -4.85
C PRO A 218 -17.82 2.85 -4.02
N LEU A 219 -16.58 2.68 -3.60
CA LEU A 219 -15.77 3.68 -2.91
C LEU A 219 -14.62 4.14 -3.81
N LEU A 220 -14.03 3.19 -4.54
CA LEU A 220 -13.04 3.47 -5.59
C LEU A 220 -13.10 2.39 -6.67
N THR A 221 -12.93 2.79 -7.93
CA THR A 221 -12.62 1.89 -9.05
C THR A 221 -11.36 2.36 -9.74
N ALA A 222 -10.55 1.44 -10.25
CA ALA A 222 -9.31 1.75 -10.93
C ALA A 222 -9.00 0.74 -12.03
N HIS A 223 -8.38 1.23 -13.11
CA HIS A 223 -7.96 0.46 -14.27
C HIS A 223 -6.53 0.84 -14.67
N VAL A 224 -5.67 -0.16 -14.83
CA VAL A 224 -4.29 0.01 -15.28
C VAL A 224 -4.27 0.26 -16.78
N GLU A 225 -3.85 1.46 -17.19
CA GLU A 225 -3.75 1.88 -18.59
C GLU A 225 -2.39 1.59 -19.21
N VAL A 226 -1.32 1.83 -18.43
CA VAL A 226 0.07 1.68 -18.89
C VAL A 226 0.85 0.91 -17.83
N LEU A 227 1.63 -0.06 -18.28
CA LEU A 227 2.61 -0.79 -17.49
C LEU A 227 3.82 -1.06 -18.37
N GLU A 228 4.93 -0.36 -18.10
CA GLU A 228 6.09 -0.36 -18.99
C GLU A 228 7.42 -0.25 -18.23
N PRO A 229 8.54 -0.77 -18.79
CA PRO A 229 9.85 -0.54 -18.22
C PRO A 229 10.28 0.92 -18.40
N ILE A 230 11.07 1.43 -17.45
CA ILE A 230 11.69 2.76 -17.53
C ILE A 230 13.20 2.68 -17.31
N ALA A 231 13.91 3.77 -17.60
CA ALA A 231 15.29 3.92 -17.15
C ALA A 231 15.33 4.25 -15.65
N ALA A 232 16.31 3.73 -14.92
CA ALA A 232 16.55 4.11 -13.52
C ALA A 232 16.80 5.63 -13.33
N THR A 233 17.18 6.31 -14.41
CA THR A 233 17.44 7.75 -14.46
C THR A 233 16.28 8.59 -14.98
N ASP A 234 15.06 8.02 -15.03
CA ASP A 234 13.88 8.73 -15.50
C ASP A 234 13.72 10.09 -14.80
N ALA A 235 13.49 11.14 -15.59
CA ALA A 235 13.37 12.51 -15.09
C ALA A 235 12.21 12.66 -14.10
N ALA A 236 11.17 11.83 -14.21
CA ALA A 236 10.03 11.78 -13.30
C ALA A 236 10.47 11.54 -11.84
N LEU A 237 11.55 10.80 -11.61
CA LEU A 237 12.06 10.47 -10.27
C LEU A 237 12.78 11.64 -9.58
N ARG A 238 13.03 12.74 -10.30
CA ARG A 238 13.69 13.93 -9.76
C ARG A 238 12.63 14.96 -9.34
N PRO A 239 12.49 15.28 -8.03
CA PRO A 239 11.55 16.31 -7.61
C PRO A 239 11.97 17.68 -8.14
N PRO A 240 11.01 18.54 -8.54
CA PRO A 240 11.33 19.94 -8.80
C PRO A 240 11.75 20.63 -7.49
N ALA A 241 12.48 21.74 -7.58
CA ALA A 241 12.90 22.49 -6.39
C ALA A 241 11.71 22.93 -5.51
N SER A 242 10.53 23.18 -6.12
CA SER A 242 9.29 23.50 -5.41
C SER A 242 8.74 22.37 -4.53
N ALA A 243 9.05 21.12 -4.87
CA ALA A 243 8.63 19.93 -4.12
C ALA A 243 9.56 19.62 -2.93
N MET A 244 10.74 20.25 -2.88
CA MET A 244 11.64 20.16 -1.74
C MET A 244 11.14 21.06 -0.60
N LYS A 245 10.03 20.67 0.02
CA LYS A 245 9.46 21.37 1.20
C LYS A 245 10.20 21.04 2.50
N THR A 246 11.12 20.10 2.42
CA THR A 246 12.12 19.76 3.41
C THR A 246 13.47 20.27 2.91
N GLU A 247 13.91 21.42 3.40
CA GLU A 247 15.34 21.62 3.59
C GLU A 247 15.77 20.59 4.63
N VAL A 248 15.99 19.35 4.19
CA VAL A 248 16.76 18.38 4.96
C VAL A 248 18.20 18.90 4.91
N PHE A 249 18.53 19.83 5.81
CA PHE A 249 19.90 19.91 6.28
C PHE A 249 20.10 18.70 7.19
N VAL A 250 20.38 17.53 6.59
CA VAL A 250 21.30 16.61 7.26
C VAL A 250 22.64 17.31 7.16
N ASN A 251 22.92 18.26 8.07
CA ASN A 251 24.33 18.47 8.39
C ASN A 251 24.77 17.15 8.97
N GLU A 252 25.77 16.51 8.37
CA GLU A 252 26.40 15.30 8.92
C GLU A 252 26.84 15.48 10.39
N ASP A 253 26.96 16.73 10.85
CA ASP A 253 27.28 17.12 12.23
C ASP A 253 26.10 17.13 13.22
N VAL A 254 24.85 17.08 12.75
CA VAL A 254 23.68 16.88 13.61
C VAL A 254 23.01 15.59 13.15
N GLY A 255 23.28 14.50 13.85
CA GLY A 255 22.67 13.19 13.63
C GLY A 255 21.16 13.19 13.87
N LEU A 256 20.42 13.92 13.04
CA LEU A 256 18.97 13.91 12.94
C LEU A 256 18.57 12.66 12.16
N LYS A 257 18.67 11.51 12.83
CA LYS A 257 17.60 10.52 12.67
C LYS A 257 16.33 11.20 13.16
N ASP A 258 15.27 11.07 12.37
CA ASP A 258 13.90 11.53 12.62
C ASP A 258 13.68 11.96 14.08
N VAL A 259 13.43 13.25 14.31
CA VAL A 259 13.02 13.68 15.66
C VAL A 259 11.61 13.14 15.86
N ASP A 260 11.54 11.95 16.43
CA ASP A 260 10.32 11.41 17.00
C ASP A 260 9.92 12.33 18.13
N VAL A 261 8.95 13.19 17.86
CA VAL A 261 8.38 14.04 18.89
C VAL A 261 7.34 13.21 19.63
N GLU A 262 7.59 12.98 20.92
CA GLU A 262 6.63 12.34 21.81
C GLU A 262 5.25 13.00 21.66
N THR A 263 4.20 12.17 21.64
CA THR A 263 2.83 12.58 21.33
C THR A 263 2.35 13.78 22.16
N GLU A 264 2.83 13.95 23.40
CA GLU A 264 2.48 15.08 24.26
C GLU A 264 3.05 16.42 23.78
N VAL A 265 4.28 16.43 23.26
CA VAL A 265 4.88 17.64 22.68
C VAL A 265 4.17 18.01 21.37
N ALA A 266 3.86 17.02 20.53
CA ALA A 266 3.10 17.23 19.31
C ALA A 266 1.67 17.76 19.61
N ARG A 267 1.00 17.22 20.64
CA ARG A 267 -0.30 17.71 21.11
C ARG A 267 -0.26 19.18 21.52
N GLY A 268 0.79 19.62 22.20
CA GLY A 268 0.98 21.02 22.59
C GLY A 268 1.15 21.99 21.42
N LEU A 269 1.51 21.48 20.23
CA LEU A 269 1.66 22.27 19.01
C LEU A 269 0.38 22.30 18.16
N LEU A 270 -0.66 21.53 18.47
CA LEU A 270 -1.87 21.48 17.67
C LEU A 270 -2.61 22.84 17.69
N LYS A 271 -2.77 23.45 16.51
CA LYS A 271 -3.49 24.72 16.31
C LYS A 271 -4.95 24.49 15.93
N LYS A 272 -5.21 23.54 15.04
CA LYS A 272 -6.54 23.26 14.49
C LYS A 272 -6.76 21.75 14.51
N ARG A 273 -7.86 21.36 15.16
CA ARG A 273 -8.30 19.98 15.28
C ARG A 273 -9.66 19.83 14.65
N ILE A 274 -9.78 18.88 13.72
CA ILE A 274 -11.05 18.42 13.17
C ILE A 274 -11.36 17.08 13.83
N GLU A 275 -12.51 16.94 14.48
CA GLU A 275 -12.91 15.66 15.03
C GLU A 275 -13.39 14.71 13.92
N PRO A 276 -12.98 13.44 13.94
CA PRO A 276 -13.44 12.46 12.97
C PRO A 276 -14.91 12.08 13.21
N GLU A 277 -15.67 12.00 12.13
CA GLU A 277 -17.06 11.55 12.17
C GLU A 277 -17.12 10.03 12.37
N TYR A 278 -17.83 9.54 13.38
CA TYR A 278 -17.98 8.08 13.58
C TYR A 278 -18.93 7.49 12.50
N PRO A 279 -18.41 6.68 11.55
CA PRO A 279 -19.18 6.14 10.42
C PRO A 279 -20.37 5.29 10.84
N ALA A 280 -21.49 5.44 10.13
CA ALA A 280 -22.74 4.75 10.43
C ALA A 280 -22.62 3.22 10.28
N GLU A 281 -21.86 2.74 9.30
CA GLU A 281 -21.55 1.32 9.08
C GLU A 281 -20.78 0.72 10.25
N ALA A 282 -19.79 1.44 10.79
CA ALA A 282 -19.01 0.99 11.94
C ALA A 282 -19.88 0.97 13.21
N LYS A 283 -20.69 2.01 13.43
CA LYS A 283 -21.66 2.06 14.54
C LYS A 283 -22.63 0.89 14.49
N SER A 284 -23.23 0.65 13.33
CA SER A 284 -24.24 -0.41 13.13
C SER A 284 -23.62 -1.80 13.27
N ALA A 285 -22.34 -1.96 12.92
CA ALA A 285 -21.59 -3.19 13.10
C ALA A 285 -20.99 -3.35 14.51
N GLY A 286 -21.21 -2.39 15.43
CA GLY A 286 -20.64 -2.43 16.78
C GLY A 286 -19.12 -2.30 16.83
N VAL A 287 -18.49 -1.75 15.78
CA VAL A 287 -17.04 -1.64 15.67
C VAL A 287 -16.56 -0.39 16.39
N GLN A 288 -15.70 -0.59 17.39
CA GLN A 288 -15.07 0.45 18.20
C GLN A 288 -13.55 0.19 18.31
N GLY A 289 -12.81 1.13 18.90
CA GLY A 289 -11.40 0.98 19.17
C GLY A 289 -10.57 2.13 18.62
N THR A 290 -9.26 1.88 18.52
CA THR A 290 -8.28 2.93 18.29
C THR A 290 -7.64 2.82 16.92
N VAL A 291 -7.69 3.92 16.15
CA VAL A 291 -6.95 4.10 14.91
C VAL A 291 -5.62 4.79 15.23
N VAL A 292 -4.53 4.19 14.77
CA VAL A 292 -3.18 4.73 14.88
C VAL A 292 -2.74 5.18 13.48
N LEU A 293 -2.39 6.46 13.36
CA LEU A 293 -1.84 7.04 12.15
C LEU A 293 -0.43 7.54 12.42
N GLU A 294 0.42 7.44 11.42
CA GLU A 294 1.72 8.12 11.38
C GLU A 294 1.62 9.27 10.39
N ALA A 295 2.23 10.39 10.72
CA ALA A 295 2.23 11.57 9.89
C ALA A 295 3.52 12.36 10.07
N MET A 296 3.87 13.15 9.06
CA MET A 296 4.90 14.19 9.15
C MET A 296 4.23 15.56 9.34
N ILE A 297 4.57 16.26 10.42
CA ILE A 297 4.25 17.68 10.56
C ILE A 297 5.31 18.46 9.77
N GLY A 298 4.88 19.19 8.74
CA GLY A 298 5.75 20.00 7.91
C GLY A 298 6.24 21.27 8.60
N THR A 299 7.21 21.94 7.96
CA THR A 299 7.67 23.29 8.37
C THR A 299 6.59 24.37 8.22
N ASP A 300 5.53 24.08 7.45
CA ASP A 300 4.32 24.89 7.34
C ASP A 300 3.27 24.58 8.41
N GLY A 301 3.53 23.57 9.25
CA GLY A 301 2.63 23.11 10.31
C GLY A 301 1.49 22.22 9.81
N ARG A 302 1.44 21.85 8.52
CA ARG A 302 0.40 20.93 8.02
C ARG A 302 0.83 19.47 8.12
N ILE A 303 -0.15 18.58 8.05
CA ILE A 303 0.04 17.13 8.00
C ILE A 303 0.43 16.70 6.57
N HIS A 304 1.50 15.92 6.47
CA HIS A 304 2.05 15.30 5.26
C HIS A 304 2.37 13.84 5.53
N ASP A 305 2.59 13.04 4.48
CA ASP A 305 2.87 11.58 4.56
C ASP A 305 1.96 10.86 5.59
N LEU A 306 0.67 11.20 5.60
CA LEU A 306 -0.27 10.59 6.51
C LEU A 306 -0.51 9.14 6.08
N ARG A 307 -0.31 8.20 7.00
CA ARG A 307 -0.56 6.78 6.77
C ARG A 307 -1.27 6.14 7.94
N VAL A 308 -2.14 5.19 7.66
CA VAL A 308 -2.81 4.39 8.69
C VAL A 308 -1.91 3.22 9.05
N VAL A 309 -1.40 3.22 10.28
CA VAL A 309 -0.57 2.13 10.82
C VAL A 309 -1.45 0.95 11.24
N SER A 310 -2.52 1.24 11.98
CA SER A 310 -3.48 0.23 12.40
C SER A 310 -4.87 0.84 12.58
N ALA A 311 -5.89 0.05 12.30
CA ALA A 311 -7.27 0.45 12.49
C ALA A 311 -8.16 -0.78 12.73
N PRO A 312 -9.19 -0.69 13.59
CA PRO A 312 -10.15 -1.79 13.78
C PRO A 312 -11.05 -2.03 12.55
N ALA A 313 -11.20 -1.02 11.69
CA ALA A 313 -12.05 -1.06 10.50
C ALA A 313 -11.60 -0.03 9.45
N ALA A 314 -11.89 -0.31 8.17
CA ALA A 314 -11.54 0.56 7.05
C ALA A 314 -12.31 1.88 7.07
N SER A 315 -13.56 1.89 7.52
CA SER A 315 -14.39 3.07 7.69
C SER A 315 -13.89 3.96 8.82
N LEU A 316 -13.50 3.40 9.97
CA LEU A 316 -12.86 4.16 11.05
C LEU A 316 -11.54 4.78 10.59
N ALA A 317 -10.73 4.01 9.84
CA ALA A 317 -9.53 4.52 9.20
C ALA A 317 -9.85 5.68 8.24
N ALA A 318 -10.89 5.55 7.41
CA ALA A 318 -11.25 6.55 6.41
C ALA A 318 -11.64 7.88 7.07
N SER A 319 -12.47 7.80 8.12
CA SER A 319 -12.88 8.96 8.89
C SER A 319 -11.70 9.63 9.61
N SER A 320 -10.87 8.83 10.29
CA SER A 320 -9.69 9.36 11.00
C SER A 320 -8.72 10.02 10.04
N PHE A 321 -8.44 9.39 8.90
CA PHE A 321 -7.57 9.93 7.87
C PHE A 321 -8.11 11.25 7.31
N ALA A 322 -9.41 11.31 6.99
CA ALA A 322 -10.04 12.51 6.46
C ALA A 322 -10.02 13.69 7.46
N ALA A 323 -10.14 13.41 8.76
CA ALA A 323 -10.08 14.44 9.79
C ALA A 323 -8.64 14.89 10.06
N VAL A 324 -7.72 13.95 10.26
CA VAL A 324 -6.32 14.23 10.62
C VAL A 324 -5.57 14.91 9.48
N SER A 325 -5.87 14.59 8.22
CA SER A 325 -5.26 15.28 7.06
C SER A 325 -5.56 16.78 7.01
N GLN A 326 -6.56 17.25 7.74
CA GLN A 326 -6.96 18.66 7.83
C GLN A 326 -6.47 19.35 9.11
N TRP A 327 -5.70 18.65 9.96
CA TRP A 327 -5.14 19.23 11.17
C TRP A 327 -4.00 20.19 10.84
N GLU A 328 -3.85 21.22 11.68
CA GLU A 328 -2.78 22.20 11.58
C GLU A 328 -2.07 22.31 12.93
N TYR A 329 -0.75 22.38 12.89
CA TYR A 329 0.16 22.47 14.02
C TYR A 329 0.97 23.78 13.96
N ARG A 330 1.58 24.15 15.08
CA ARG A 330 2.70 25.08 15.10
C ARG A 330 3.92 24.33 14.55
N PRO A 331 4.63 24.87 13.55
CA PRO A 331 5.87 24.27 13.09
C PRO A 331 6.82 24.04 14.24
N TYR A 332 7.47 22.87 14.26
CA TYR A 332 8.51 22.60 15.24
C TYR A 332 9.75 23.41 14.87
N VAL A 333 10.31 24.15 15.82
CA VAL A 333 11.46 25.04 15.58
C VAL A 333 12.66 24.51 16.35
N MET A 334 13.72 24.15 15.63
CA MET A 334 15.02 23.77 16.19
C MET A 334 16.10 24.73 15.70
N GLY A 335 16.92 25.26 16.62
CA GLY A 335 17.98 26.19 16.25
C GLY A 335 17.49 27.46 15.54
N GLY A 336 16.26 27.90 15.84
CA GLY A 336 15.64 29.06 15.20
C GLY A 336 15.07 28.81 13.80
N ARG A 337 15.08 27.57 13.31
CA ARG A 337 14.53 27.19 12.00
C ARG A 337 13.41 26.17 12.15
N ALA A 338 12.36 26.30 11.34
CA ALA A 338 11.30 25.30 11.29
C ALA A 338 11.84 24.02 10.64
N VAL A 339 11.54 22.86 11.24
CA VAL A 339 11.98 21.55 10.78
C VAL A 339 10.79 20.58 10.72
N PRO A 340 10.77 19.63 9.77
CA PRO A 340 9.77 18.57 9.74
C PRO A 340 9.92 17.65 10.94
N VAL A 341 8.81 17.06 11.40
CA VAL A 341 8.78 16.14 12.54
C VAL A 341 7.84 14.98 12.25
N GLN A 342 8.26 13.75 12.54
CA GLN A 342 7.37 12.59 12.53
C GLN A 342 6.55 12.53 13.83
N THR A 343 5.27 12.19 13.71
CA THR A 343 4.37 12.07 14.84
C THR A 343 3.43 10.89 14.67
N THR A 344 3.05 10.28 15.81
CA THR A 344 1.99 9.26 15.87
C THR A 344 0.71 9.90 16.41
N VAL A 345 -0.36 9.81 15.63
CA VAL A 345 -1.69 10.31 15.98
C VAL A 345 -2.59 9.13 16.34
N THR A 346 -3.27 9.25 17.47
CA THR A 346 -4.19 8.22 17.97
C THR A 346 -5.60 8.77 18.05
N VAL A 347 -6.53 8.12 17.36
CA VAL A 347 -7.96 8.45 17.37
C VAL A 347 -8.73 7.28 17.98
N THR A 348 -9.54 7.53 19.00
CA THR A 348 -10.33 6.48 19.67
C THR A 348 -11.82 6.67 19.40
N PHE A 349 -12.49 5.61 18.97
CA PHE A 349 -13.94 5.54 18.81
C PHE A 349 -14.55 4.68 19.91
N SER A 350 -15.56 5.20 20.61
CA SER A 350 -16.30 4.50 21.67
C SER A 350 -17.81 4.50 21.37
N LEU A 351 -18.50 3.39 21.63
CA LEU A 351 -19.96 3.32 21.56
C LEU A 351 -20.56 3.83 22.87
N GLY A 352 -20.45 5.14 23.13
CA GLY A 352 -20.94 5.73 24.38
C GLY A 352 -20.62 7.22 24.58
N GLY A 353 -19.71 7.76 23.78
CA GLY A 353 -19.25 9.15 23.86
C GLY A 353 -17.76 9.25 23.63
#